data_AF-R7Q5Q1-F1
#
_entry.id   AF-R7Q5Q1-F1
#
_cell.length_a   1.000
_cell.length_b   1.000
_cell.length_c   1.000
_cell.angle_alpha   90.00
_cell.angle_beta   90.00
_cell.angle_gamma   90.00
#
_symmetry.space_group_name_H-M   'P 1'
#
loop_
_entity.id
_entity.type
_entity.pdbx_description
1 polymer ?
#
loop_
_entity_poly.entity_id
_entity_poly.type
_entity_poly.pdbx_seq_one_letter_code
_entity_poly.pdbx_strand_id
1 'polypeptide(L)'
;MRAKVSQKLKGRVPWNKGKKLSPETRARMSEARFGRTAWNKGARLSAKHKNAISRASLSSNRQFSEESRRRLRMARRRPGDGVVGGVGIGRAKVGSYPLVKSEDINEYVTLRRELRIWSDTFKRTNDRRPGLADVRRIAPPSIVRKFEKYVRMRDKIRGLASDVYGAVNPTDVPVVKAGEVADEPMNNSKRVIMVTKHGNKRLVEETMANELGGTKYVVEGSLEGSSDDMFDMYDRPISMKLAPDASLYPSLIGADELSRKGKDHLSANDYRMIGKYRLMESVDINRYVGLRKELQSWSEDFKKRHGRTPALSDTKVDGKPMLYKKFCEYLESRDRISGLVHEVYGTDMDDMETLEKMNNEGKVILDALLTGSPLPPQPSDEDDNASGQPSKQKAPTKRKVQRYKDGIMGEEV
;
A
#
# COMPACT_ATOMS: atom_id res chain seq x y z
N MET A 1 28.57 -48.13 13.49
CA MET A 1 27.25 -48.42 14.09
C MET A 1 26.10 -48.58 13.08
N ARG A 2 25.86 -47.64 12.14
CA ARG A 2 24.71 -47.70 11.20
C ARG A 2 24.61 -49.00 10.39
N ALA A 3 25.73 -49.58 9.95
CA ALA A 3 25.76 -50.86 9.22
C ALA A 3 25.26 -52.06 10.04
N LYS A 4 25.68 -52.17 11.32
CA LYS A 4 25.24 -53.25 12.23
C LYS A 4 23.73 -53.15 12.53
N VAL A 5 23.19 -51.93 12.68
CA VAL A 5 21.75 -51.70 12.88
C VAL A 5 20.97 -52.07 11.61
N SER A 6 21.46 -51.67 10.43
CA SER A 6 20.83 -52.00 9.15
C SER A 6 20.77 -53.51 8.91
N GLN A 7 21.85 -54.26 9.19
CA GLN A 7 21.84 -55.72 9.10
C GLN A 7 20.82 -56.36 10.05
N LYS A 8 20.72 -55.91 11.31
CA LYS A 8 19.74 -56.44 12.28
C LYS A 8 18.28 -56.15 11.93
N LEU A 9 18.02 -55.06 11.22
CA LEU A 9 16.66 -54.67 10.79
C LEU A 9 16.29 -55.22 9.41
N LYS A 10 17.25 -55.77 8.65
CA LYS A 10 16.99 -56.35 7.33
C LYS A 10 16.05 -57.55 7.47
N GLY A 11 14.94 -57.52 6.73
CA GLY A 11 13.90 -58.57 6.77
C GLY A 11 12.82 -58.40 7.84
N ARG A 12 12.99 -57.49 8.82
CA ARG A 12 11.90 -57.17 9.76
C ARG A 12 10.87 -56.28 9.08
N VAL A 13 9.61 -56.73 9.06
CA VAL A 13 8.49 -55.91 8.61
C VAL A 13 8.25 -54.81 9.63
N PRO A 14 8.29 -53.51 9.25
CA PRO A 14 7.94 -52.44 10.16
C PRO A 14 6.53 -52.65 10.73
N TRP A 15 6.35 -52.46 12.04
CA TRP A 15 5.08 -52.70 12.74
C TRP A 15 3.90 -51.85 12.19
N ASN A 16 4.22 -50.78 11.46
CA ASN A 16 3.27 -49.87 10.82
C ASN A 16 3.06 -50.16 9.31
N LYS A 17 3.67 -51.21 8.75
CA LYS A 17 3.52 -51.54 7.32
C LYS A 17 2.04 -51.85 7.03
N GLY A 18 1.42 -51.06 6.15
CA GLY A 18 0.01 -51.18 5.77
C GLY A 18 -0.98 -50.39 6.62
N LYS A 19 -0.58 -49.84 7.78
CA LYS A 19 -1.45 -48.97 8.59
C LYS A 19 -1.41 -47.55 8.05
N LYS A 20 -2.58 -46.95 7.78
CA LYS A 20 -2.69 -45.52 7.42
C LYS A 20 -2.49 -44.68 8.67
N LEU A 21 -1.64 -43.66 8.62
CA LEU A 21 -1.50 -42.68 9.70
C LEU A 21 -2.82 -41.91 9.88
N SER A 22 -3.18 -41.59 11.12
CA SER A 22 -4.36 -40.78 11.40
C SER A 22 -4.26 -39.40 10.74
N PRO A 23 -5.38 -38.72 10.43
CA PRO A 23 -5.37 -37.37 9.87
C PRO A 23 -4.53 -36.40 10.73
N GLU A 24 -4.65 -36.48 12.05
CA GLU A 24 -3.89 -35.65 12.99
C GLU A 24 -2.38 -35.90 12.92
N THR A 25 -1.94 -37.16 12.87
CA THR A 25 -0.51 -37.47 12.75
C THR A 25 0.04 -36.99 11.39
N ARG A 26 -0.76 -37.09 10.32
CA ARG A 26 -0.38 -36.53 9.01
C ARG A 26 -0.27 -35.01 9.05
N ALA A 27 -1.20 -34.32 9.72
CA ALA A 27 -1.16 -32.87 9.90
C ALA A 27 0.09 -32.43 10.66
N ARG A 28 0.39 -33.05 11.82
CA ARG A 28 1.60 -32.75 12.61
C ARG A 28 2.90 -33.00 11.84
N MET A 29 2.98 -34.08 11.05
CA MET A 29 4.14 -34.32 10.19
C MET A 29 4.27 -33.30 9.05
N SER A 30 3.14 -32.82 8.51
CA SER A 30 3.11 -31.78 7.47
C SER A 30 3.60 -30.45 8.04
N GLU A 31 3.08 -30.06 9.20
CA GLU A 31 3.45 -28.84 9.93
C GLU A 31 4.95 -28.85 10.31
N ALA A 32 5.46 -29.95 10.87
CA ALA A 32 6.87 -30.08 11.21
C ALA A 32 7.82 -30.00 9.99
N ARG A 33 7.31 -30.24 8.78
CA ARG A 33 8.05 -30.12 7.51
C ARG A 33 7.81 -28.80 6.79
N PHE A 34 6.77 -28.06 7.16
CA PHE A 34 6.49 -26.76 6.56
C PHE A 34 7.68 -25.81 6.81
N GLY A 35 8.07 -25.06 5.80
CA GLY A 35 9.24 -24.17 5.85
C GLY A 35 10.61 -24.85 5.78
N ARG A 36 10.74 -26.18 5.94
CA ARG A 36 12.03 -26.85 5.80
C ARG A 36 12.39 -27.03 4.33
N THR A 37 13.49 -26.39 3.91
CA THR A 37 14.08 -26.63 2.59
C THR A 37 14.57 -28.07 2.49
N ALA A 38 14.15 -28.77 1.43
CA ALA A 38 14.67 -30.12 1.16
C ALA A 38 16.20 -30.06 1.04
N TRP A 39 16.91 -31.01 1.65
CA TRP A 39 18.38 -31.01 1.71
C TRP A 39 19.06 -31.02 0.33
N ASN A 40 18.32 -31.37 -0.72
CA ASN A 40 18.75 -31.40 -2.11
C ASN A 40 18.17 -30.25 -2.97
N LYS A 41 17.47 -29.27 -2.38
CA LYS A 41 16.94 -28.13 -3.12
C LYS A 41 18.12 -27.33 -3.70
N GLY A 42 18.19 -27.24 -5.02
CA GLY A 42 19.28 -26.58 -5.76
C GLY A 42 20.43 -27.51 -6.20
N ALA A 43 20.52 -28.74 -5.68
CA ALA A 43 21.52 -29.69 -6.14
C ALA A 43 21.17 -30.20 -7.55
N ARG A 44 22.11 -30.09 -8.49
CA ARG A 44 21.94 -30.64 -9.85
C ARG A 44 21.99 -32.16 -9.80
N LEU A 45 20.92 -32.82 -10.27
CA LEU A 45 20.91 -34.28 -10.46
C LEU A 45 21.98 -34.69 -11.49
N SER A 46 22.75 -35.74 -11.20
CA SER A 46 23.73 -36.28 -12.15
C SER A 46 23.05 -36.82 -13.42
N ALA A 47 23.75 -36.82 -14.56
CA ALA A 47 23.20 -37.30 -15.82
C ALA A 47 22.71 -38.75 -15.73
N LYS A 48 23.48 -39.62 -15.06
CA LYS A 48 23.09 -41.02 -14.79
C LYS A 48 21.77 -41.11 -14.03
N HIS A 49 21.54 -40.23 -13.04
CA HIS A 49 20.31 -40.21 -12.26
C HIS A 49 19.11 -39.69 -13.09
N LYS A 50 19.30 -38.64 -13.89
CA LYS A 50 18.27 -38.15 -14.82
C LYS A 50 17.84 -39.23 -15.82
N ASN A 51 18.80 -39.97 -16.37
CA ASN A 51 18.54 -41.07 -17.32
C ASN A 51 17.77 -42.22 -16.64
N ALA A 52 18.08 -42.54 -15.38
CA ALA A 52 17.35 -43.55 -14.62
C ALA A 52 15.89 -43.15 -14.38
N ILE A 53 15.62 -41.89 -14.00
CA ILE A 53 14.25 -41.35 -13.85
C ILE A 53 13.50 -41.42 -15.18
N SER A 54 14.14 -41.00 -16.27
CA SER A 54 13.53 -41.01 -17.61
C SER A 54 13.14 -42.44 -18.02
N ARG A 55 14.06 -43.41 -17.90
CA ARG A 55 13.77 -44.83 -18.20
C ARG A 55 12.67 -45.41 -17.32
N ALA A 56 12.65 -45.09 -16.03
CA ALA A 56 11.59 -45.53 -15.12
C ALA A 56 10.23 -44.94 -15.48
N SER A 57 10.18 -43.68 -15.92
CA SER A 57 8.93 -43.04 -16.38
C SER A 57 8.40 -43.63 -17.68
N LEU A 58 9.29 -44.08 -18.57
CA LEU A 58 8.92 -44.74 -19.83
C LEU A 58 8.45 -46.18 -19.62
N SER A 59 9.06 -46.92 -18.69
CA SER A 59 8.67 -48.31 -18.41
C SER A 59 7.35 -48.40 -17.64
N SER A 60 7.02 -47.40 -16.82
CA SER A 60 5.66 -47.25 -16.31
C SER A 60 4.79 -46.66 -17.42
N ASN A 61 4.19 -47.50 -18.28
CA ASN A 61 3.20 -47.07 -19.27
C ASN A 61 1.87 -46.63 -18.61
N ARG A 62 1.96 -46.01 -17.44
CA ARG A 62 0.87 -45.62 -16.56
C ARG A 62 0.40 -44.25 -17.02
N GLN A 63 -0.53 -44.25 -17.96
CA GLN A 63 -1.22 -43.02 -18.30
C GLN A 63 -1.95 -42.51 -17.06
N PHE A 64 -1.64 -41.29 -16.62
CA PHE A 64 -2.42 -40.63 -15.58
C PHE A 64 -3.87 -40.51 -16.05
N SER A 65 -4.82 -40.87 -15.19
CA SER A 65 -6.24 -40.59 -15.45
C SER A 65 -6.43 -39.08 -15.63
N GLU A 66 -7.45 -38.67 -16.41
CA GLU A 66 -7.78 -37.25 -16.61
C GLU A 66 -7.94 -36.51 -15.28
N GLU A 67 -8.55 -37.16 -14.29
CA GLU A 67 -8.68 -36.60 -12.95
C GLU A 67 -7.33 -36.36 -12.27
N SER A 68 -6.39 -37.31 -12.39
CA SER A 68 -5.03 -37.17 -11.82
C SER A 68 -4.25 -36.07 -12.54
N ARG A 69 -4.40 -35.96 -13.86
CA ARG A 69 -3.83 -34.85 -14.65
C ARG A 69 -4.43 -33.52 -14.21
N ARG A 70 -5.74 -33.44 -14.00
CA ARG A 70 -6.43 -32.24 -13.48
C ARG A 70 -5.89 -31.84 -12.11
N ARG A 71 -5.74 -32.78 -11.18
CA ARG A 71 -5.16 -32.52 -9.85
C ARG A 71 -3.71 -32.03 -9.94
N LEU A 72 -2.88 -32.64 -10.77
CA LEU A 72 -1.50 -32.19 -11.01
C LEU A 72 -1.45 -30.80 -11.66
N ARG A 73 -2.36 -30.49 -12.58
CA ARG A 73 -2.50 -29.14 -13.16
C ARG A 73 -2.84 -28.13 -12.07
N MET A 74 -3.80 -28.44 -11.20
CA MET A 74 -4.18 -27.55 -10.09
C MET A 74 -3.04 -27.38 -9.08
N ALA A 75 -2.32 -28.44 -8.73
CA ALA A 75 -1.23 -28.39 -7.75
C ALA A 75 0.04 -27.70 -8.25
N ARG A 76 0.26 -27.67 -9.58
CA ARG A 76 1.38 -26.92 -10.20
C ARG A 76 1.07 -25.44 -10.38
N ARG A 77 -0.15 -24.99 -10.13
CA ARG A 77 -0.50 -23.57 -10.17
C ARG A 77 0.25 -22.83 -9.08
N ARG A 78 1.00 -21.81 -9.46
CA ARG A 78 1.44 -20.81 -8.50
C ARG A 78 0.24 -19.92 -8.14
N PRO A 79 0.12 -19.45 -6.90
CA PRO A 79 -0.77 -18.33 -6.58
C PRO A 79 -0.39 -17.17 -7.52
N GLY A 80 -1.28 -16.84 -8.47
CA GLY A 80 -1.03 -15.82 -9.50
C GLY A 80 -1.03 -16.32 -10.96
N ASP A 81 -0.91 -17.63 -11.21
CA ASP A 81 -1.15 -18.18 -12.54
C ASP A 81 -2.66 -18.21 -12.79
N GLY A 82 -3.18 -17.14 -13.40
CA GLY A 82 -4.59 -16.98 -13.73
C GLY A 82 -5.17 -18.21 -14.43
N VAL A 83 -6.44 -18.48 -14.15
CA VAL A 83 -7.20 -19.63 -14.69
C VAL A 83 -7.49 -19.45 -16.18
N VAL A 84 -6.46 -19.46 -17.02
CA VAL A 84 -6.62 -19.57 -18.47
C VAL A 84 -6.63 -21.06 -18.81
N GLY A 85 -7.72 -21.72 -18.45
CA GLY A 85 -8.02 -23.07 -18.90
C GLY A 85 -8.35 -23.02 -20.38
N GLY A 86 -7.56 -23.73 -21.20
CA GLY A 86 -7.76 -23.91 -22.64
C GLY A 86 -9.00 -24.74 -22.98
N VAL A 87 -10.18 -24.25 -22.61
CA VAL A 87 -11.36 -24.39 -23.45
C VAL A 87 -11.22 -23.27 -24.48
N GLY A 88 -11.28 -23.60 -25.77
CA GLY A 88 -11.17 -22.64 -26.87
C GLY A 88 -12.34 -21.65 -26.89
N ILE A 89 -12.43 -20.80 -25.89
CA ILE A 89 -13.16 -19.54 -25.96
C ILE A 89 -12.29 -18.68 -26.86
N GLY A 90 -12.71 -18.58 -28.13
CA GLY A 90 -11.98 -17.87 -29.17
C GLY A 90 -11.47 -16.54 -28.65
N ARG A 91 -10.20 -16.22 -28.96
CA ARG A 91 -9.50 -14.96 -28.67
C ARG A 91 -10.48 -13.79 -28.45
N ALA A 92 -10.97 -13.64 -27.23
CA ALA A 92 -11.75 -12.47 -26.88
C ALA A 92 -10.74 -11.33 -26.89
N LYS A 93 -10.94 -10.38 -27.81
CA LYS A 93 -10.09 -9.19 -27.91
C LYS A 93 -9.99 -8.58 -26.53
N VAL A 94 -8.77 -8.44 -26.02
CA VAL A 94 -8.47 -7.91 -24.68
C VAL A 94 -9.00 -6.47 -24.49
N GLY A 95 -9.38 -5.77 -25.57
CA GLY A 95 -10.11 -4.51 -25.53
C GLY A 95 -11.63 -4.58 -25.32
N SER A 96 -12.22 -5.77 -25.16
CA SER A 96 -13.67 -5.97 -24.99
C SER A 96 -14.09 -6.29 -23.55
N TYR A 97 -13.20 -6.16 -22.57
CA TYR A 97 -13.65 -6.19 -21.18
C TYR A 97 -14.44 -4.91 -20.92
N PRO A 98 -15.69 -5.01 -20.45
CA PRO A 98 -16.46 -3.83 -20.06
C PRO A 98 -15.74 -3.12 -18.91
N LEU A 99 -14.86 -2.17 -19.25
CA LEU A 99 -14.23 -1.30 -18.28
C LEU A 99 -15.33 -0.48 -17.61
N VAL A 100 -15.30 -0.44 -16.28
CA VAL A 100 -16.15 0.49 -15.52
C VAL A 100 -15.81 1.89 -16.00
N LYS A 101 -16.80 2.64 -16.49
CA LYS A 101 -16.60 4.03 -16.89
C LYS A 101 -16.20 4.84 -15.65
N SER A 102 -15.32 5.83 -15.81
CA SER A 102 -14.93 6.75 -14.72
C SER A 102 -16.16 7.41 -14.06
N GLU A 103 -17.19 7.70 -14.86
CA GLU A 103 -18.49 8.21 -14.44
C GLU A 103 -19.18 7.28 -13.41
N ASP A 104 -19.21 5.97 -13.67
CA ASP A 104 -19.85 4.98 -12.79
C ASP A 104 -19.10 4.88 -11.45
N ILE A 105 -17.76 4.98 -11.46
CA ILE A 105 -16.93 4.96 -10.25
C ILE A 105 -17.21 6.22 -9.41
N ASN A 106 -17.22 7.39 -10.04
CA ASN A 106 -17.49 8.65 -9.36
C ASN A 106 -18.90 8.68 -8.76
N GLU A 107 -19.89 8.16 -9.49
CA GLU A 107 -21.26 8.05 -9.00
C GLU A 107 -21.35 7.09 -7.80
N TYR A 108 -20.66 5.94 -7.86
CA TYR A 108 -20.58 4.99 -6.75
C TYR A 108 -19.97 5.62 -5.48
N VAL A 109 -18.85 6.33 -5.64
CA VAL A 109 -18.19 7.04 -4.53
C VAL A 109 -19.09 8.13 -3.96
N THR A 110 -19.75 8.90 -4.82
CA THR A 110 -20.68 9.97 -4.39
C THR A 110 -21.85 9.40 -3.59
N LEU A 111 -22.52 8.36 -4.08
CA LEU A 111 -23.61 7.72 -3.33
C LEU A 111 -23.14 7.15 -2.00
N ARG A 112 -21.95 6.54 -1.95
CA ARG A 112 -21.39 6.01 -0.71
C ARG A 112 -21.20 7.12 0.33
N ARG A 113 -20.68 8.29 -0.07
CA ARG A 113 -20.51 9.46 0.81
C ARG A 113 -21.83 9.99 1.34
N GLU A 114 -22.80 10.15 0.46
CA GLU A 114 -24.13 10.66 0.84
C GLU A 114 -24.87 9.70 1.78
N LEU A 115 -24.76 8.39 1.54
CA LEU A 115 -25.39 7.37 2.36
C LEU A 115 -24.69 7.18 3.71
N ARG A 116 -23.41 7.56 3.83
CA ARG A 116 -22.61 7.40 5.04
C ARG A 116 -23.23 8.08 6.25
N ILE A 117 -23.64 9.34 6.11
CA ILE A 117 -24.21 10.13 7.22
C ILE A 117 -25.44 9.40 7.81
N TRP A 118 -26.28 8.85 6.94
CA TRP A 118 -27.44 8.10 7.35
C TRP A 118 -27.08 6.70 7.89
N SER A 119 -26.12 5.99 7.28
CA SER A 119 -25.71 4.68 7.76
C SER A 119 -25.04 4.73 9.13
N ASP A 120 -24.28 5.79 9.41
CA ASP A 120 -23.57 5.96 10.67
C ASP A 120 -24.54 6.30 11.81
N THR A 121 -25.55 7.13 11.53
CA THR A 121 -26.64 7.40 12.50
C THR A 121 -27.46 6.15 12.77
N PHE A 122 -27.74 5.34 11.73
CA PHE A 122 -28.38 4.03 11.89
C PHE A 122 -27.53 3.07 12.73
N LYS A 123 -26.21 2.96 12.45
CA LYS A 123 -25.26 2.09 13.17
C LYS A 123 -25.19 2.48 14.65
N ARG A 124 -25.12 3.77 14.98
CA ARG A 124 -25.15 4.26 16.38
C ARG A 124 -26.44 3.89 17.12
N THR A 125 -27.57 3.83 16.41
CA THR A 125 -28.88 3.56 17.03
C THR A 125 -29.17 2.07 17.18
N ASN A 126 -28.69 1.25 16.24
CA ASN A 126 -29.08 -0.17 16.14
C ASN A 126 -27.90 -1.15 16.34
N ASP A 127 -26.69 -0.64 16.57
CA ASP A 127 -25.43 -1.38 16.71
C ASP A 127 -25.15 -2.38 15.57
N ARG A 128 -25.66 -2.08 14.37
CA ARG A 128 -25.45 -2.88 13.16
C ARG A 128 -25.56 -2.04 11.90
N ARG A 129 -25.00 -2.53 10.80
CA ARG A 129 -25.12 -1.87 9.49
C ARG A 129 -26.54 -2.03 8.93
N PRO A 130 -27.09 -1.00 8.26
CA PRO A 130 -28.42 -1.08 7.67
C PRO A 130 -28.42 -2.05 6.47
N GLY A 131 -29.33 -3.02 6.48
CA GLY A 131 -29.67 -3.82 5.31
C GLY A 131 -30.70 -3.09 4.43
N LEU A 132 -30.89 -3.54 3.18
CA LEU A 132 -31.86 -2.92 2.26
C LEU A 132 -33.30 -2.88 2.85
N ALA A 133 -33.68 -3.90 3.61
CA ALA A 133 -34.96 -3.95 4.31
C ALA A 133 -35.10 -2.85 5.37
N ASP A 134 -34.01 -2.55 6.11
CA ASP A 134 -34.01 -1.47 7.11
C ASP A 134 -34.14 -0.10 6.45
N VAL A 135 -33.41 0.11 5.35
CA VAL A 135 -33.46 1.36 4.59
C VAL A 135 -34.89 1.60 4.09
N ARG A 136 -35.54 0.59 3.51
CA ARG A 136 -36.93 0.72 3.02
C ARG A 136 -37.95 0.99 4.12
N ARG A 137 -37.71 0.51 5.35
CA ARG A 137 -38.64 0.67 6.47
C ARG A 137 -38.48 2.01 7.18
N ILE A 138 -37.25 2.48 7.37
CA ILE A 138 -36.94 3.59 8.29
C ILE A 138 -36.45 4.84 7.54
N ALA A 139 -35.81 4.69 6.38
CA ALA A 139 -35.17 5.82 5.71
C ALA A 139 -36.17 6.66 4.90
N PRO A 140 -35.92 7.98 4.76
CA PRO A 140 -36.67 8.82 3.83
C PRO A 140 -36.61 8.28 2.38
N PRO A 141 -37.64 8.49 1.54
CA PRO A 141 -37.68 7.97 0.17
C PRO A 141 -36.47 8.37 -0.70
N SER A 142 -35.86 9.54 -0.44
CA SER A 142 -34.64 9.99 -1.12
C SER A 142 -33.43 9.11 -0.81
N ILE A 143 -33.26 8.69 0.44
CA ILE A 143 -32.19 7.78 0.88
C ILE A 143 -32.43 6.38 0.34
N VAL A 144 -33.68 5.91 0.31
CA VAL A 144 -34.04 4.61 -0.28
C VAL A 144 -33.59 4.53 -1.74
N ARG A 145 -33.93 5.54 -2.56
CA ARG A 145 -33.53 5.60 -3.99
C ARG A 145 -32.01 5.61 -4.16
N LYS A 146 -31.29 6.38 -3.33
CA LYS A 146 -29.82 6.44 -3.36
C LYS A 146 -29.20 5.10 -2.97
N PHE A 147 -29.71 4.44 -1.93
CA PHE A 147 -29.21 3.16 -1.47
C PHE A 147 -29.45 2.04 -2.49
N GLU A 148 -30.62 2.00 -3.12
CA GLU A 148 -30.91 1.06 -4.20
C GLU A 148 -30.01 1.26 -5.42
N LYS A 149 -29.70 2.53 -5.75
CA LYS A 149 -28.76 2.85 -6.82
C LYS A 149 -27.32 2.44 -6.44
N TYR A 150 -26.91 2.66 -5.20
CA TYR A 150 -25.62 2.23 -4.66
C TYR A 150 -25.45 0.71 -4.73
N VAL A 151 -26.45 -0.07 -4.31
CA VAL A 151 -26.42 -1.54 -4.37
C VAL A 151 -26.29 -2.02 -5.81
N ARG A 152 -27.07 -1.46 -6.75
CA ARG A 152 -26.97 -1.79 -8.19
C ARG A 152 -25.57 -1.53 -8.74
N MET A 153 -24.96 -0.37 -8.43
CA MET A 153 -23.60 -0.06 -8.90
C MET A 153 -22.54 -0.94 -8.24
N ARG A 154 -22.68 -1.22 -6.94
CA ARG A 154 -21.77 -2.14 -6.24
C ARG A 154 -21.77 -3.51 -6.88
N ASP A 155 -22.95 -4.03 -7.20
CA ASP A 155 -23.09 -5.36 -7.79
C ASP A 155 -22.61 -5.36 -9.25
N LYS A 156 -22.83 -4.27 -10.00
CA LYS A 156 -22.22 -4.06 -11.33
C LYS A 156 -20.69 -4.08 -11.27
N ILE A 157 -20.08 -3.30 -10.37
CA ILE A 157 -18.62 -3.22 -10.22
C ILE A 157 -18.05 -4.57 -9.75
N ARG A 158 -18.72 -5.26 -8.82
CA ARG A 158 -18.32 -6.60 -8.36
C ARG A 158 -18.43 -7.65 -9.46
N GLY A 159 -19.48 -7.62 -10.27
CA GLY A 159 -19.64 -8.49 -11.43
C GLY A 159 -18.47 -8.32 -12.40
N LEU A 160 -18.16 -7.06 -12.74
CA LEU A 160 -17.03 -6.73 -13.61
C LEU A 160 -15.67 -7.17 -13.03
N ALA A 161 -15.47 -6.99 -11.72
CA ALA A 161 -14.27 -7.49 -11.05
C ALA A 161 -14.18 -9.02 -11.08
N SER A 162 -15.30 -9.72 -10.87
CA SER A 162 -15.35 -11.19 -10.97
C SER A 162 -15.10 -11.69 -12.39
N ASP A 163 -15.53 -10.95 -13.41
CA ASP A 163 -15.30 -11.31 -14.81
C ASP A 163 -13.82 -11.12 -15.20
N VAL A 164 -13.17 -10.07 -14.67
CA VAL A 164 -11.77 -9.74 -14.99
C VAL A 164 -10.79 -10.57 -14.18
N TYR A 165 -11.02 -10.74 -12.87
CA TYR A 165 -10.08 -11.38 -11.95
C TYR A 165 -10.47 -12.85 -11.64
N GLY A 166 -11.57 -13.33 -12.20
CA GLY A 166 -12.19 -14.61 -11.83
C GLY A 166 -13.02 -14.47 -10.55
N ALA A 167 -13.85 -15.48 -10.25
CA ALA A 167 -14.56 -15.57 -8.99
C ALA A 167 -13.55 -15.72 -7.83
N VAL A 168 -13.08 -14.60 -7.30
CA VAL A 168 -12.28 -14.57 -6.07
C VAL A 168 -13.27 -14.69 -4.92
N ASN A 169 -13.34 -15.85 -4.25
CA ASN A 169 -14.09 -15.89 -3.01
C ASN A 169 -13.40 -14.92 -2.03
N PRO A 170 -14.15 -14.03 -1.34
CA PRO A 170 -13.57 -13.10 -0.38
C PRO A 170 -12.74 -13.80 0.71
N THR A 171 -13.07 -15.06 1.00
CA THR A 171 -12.38 -15.93 1.96
C THR A 171 -11.04 -16.47 1.47
N ASP A 172 -10.79 -16.46 0.17
CA ASP A 172 -9.59 -17.04 -0.45
C ASP A 172 -8.45 -16.01 -0.57
N VAL A 173 -8.75 -14.72 -0.29
CA VAL A 173 -7.72 -13.69 -0.13
C VAL A 173 -7.20 -13.79 1.30
N PRO A 174 -5.92 -14.14 1.52
CA PRO A 174 -5.36 -14.18 2.87
C PRO A 174 -5.38 -12.77 3.45
N VAL A 175 -6.32 -12.52 4.35
CA VAL A 175 -6.35 -11.30 5.17
C VAL A 175 -5.22 -11.44 6.18
N VAL A 176 -4.09 -10.77 5.94
CA VAL A 176 -3.05 -10.61 6.95
C VAL A 176 -3.67 -9.81 8.09
N LYS A 177 -3.86 -10.44 9.25
CA LYS A 177 -4.37 -9.76 10.44
C LYS A 177 -3.43 -8.59 10.77
N ALA A 178 -3.96 -7.38 10.75
CA ALA A 178 -3.23 -6.20 11.20
C ALA A 178 -2.85 -6.40 12.67
N GLY A 179 -1.56 -6.63 12.94
CA GLY A 179 -1.02 -6.85 14.29
C GLY A 179 -0.19 -8.12 14.48
N GLU A 180 -0.25 -9.10 13.57
CA GLU A 180 0.70 -10.23 13.58
C GLU A 180 2.00 -9.79 12.90
N VAL A 181 2.89 -9.18 13.69
CA VAL A 181 4.31 -9.08 13.37
C VAL A 181 4.79 -10.52 13.20
N ALA A 182 5.09 -10.93 11.97
CA ALA A 182 5.80 -12.17 11.72
C ALA A 182 7.09 -12.13 12.54
N ASP A 183 7.25 -13.07 13.47
CA ASP A 183 8.47 -13.23 14.26
C ASP A 183 9.66 -13.36 13.29
N GLU A 184 10.40 -12.26 13.11
CA GLU A 184 11.71 -12.32 12.48
C GLU A 184 12.63 -13.18 13.35
N PRO A 185 13.54 -13.96 12.74
CA PRO A 185 14.49 -14.76 13.49
C PRO A 185 15.40 -13.84 14.30
N MET A 186 15.19 -13.78 15.62
CA MET A 186 16.00 -13.03 16.56
C MET A 186 17.49 -13.37 16.42
N ASN A 187 18.23 -12.43 15.86
CA ASN A 187 19.68 -12.43 15.90
C ASN A 187 20.11 -11.94 17.29
N ASN A 188 20.75 -12.83 18.06
CA ASN A 188 21.21 -12.60 19.42
C ASN A 188 22.28 -11.49 19.48
N SER A 189 21.89 -10.29 19.90
CA SER A 189 22.81 -9.33 20.50
C SER A 189 22.10 -8.59 21.63
N LYS A 190 22.28 -9.12 22.85
CA LYS A 190 21.83 -8.50 24.10
C LYS A 190 22.53 -7.15 24.28
N ARG A 191 21.79 -6.05 24.12
CA ARG A 191 22.09 -4.78 24.78
C ARG A 191 21.02 -4.54 25.84
N VAL A 192 21.43 -4.63 27.10
CA VAL A 192 20.61 -4.26 28.25
C VAL A 192 20.57 -2.73 28.30
N ILE A 193 19.41 -2.15 27.97
CA ILE A 193 19.11 -0.75 28.22
C ILE A 193 18.16 -0.74 29.41
N MET A 194 18.64 -0.28 30.57
CA MET A 194 17.75 -0.01 31.71
C MET A 194 17.08 1.34 31.47
N VAL A 195 15.75 1.31 31.33
CA VAL A 195 14.89 2.49 31.24
C VAL A 195 14.15 2.61 32.58
N THR A 196 14.40 3.68 33.32
CA THR A 196 13.58 4.05 34.47
C THR A 196 12.32 4.79 33.99
N LYS A 197 11.23 4.66 34.76
CA LYS A 197 9.85 4.77 34.29
C LYS A 197 9.39 6.17 33.86
N HIS A 198 10.15 7.25 34.06
CA HIS A 198 9.75 8.60 33.63
C HIS A 198 10.93 9.38 33.02
N GLY A 199 10.87 9.59 31.71
CA GLY A 199 11.86 10.38 30.97
C GLY A 199 11.63 11.88 31.17
N ASN A 200 12.46 12.51 32.00
CA ASN A 200 12.92 13.90 31.81
C ASN A 200 14.08 14.21 32.78
N LYS A 201 15.17 14.78 32.26
CA LYS A 201 16.25 15.34 33.07
C LYS A 201 15.90 16.76 33.46
N ARG A 202 15.55 16.98 34.73
CA ARG A 202 15.62 18.30 35.38
C ARG A 202 16.22 18.14 36.77
N LEU A 203 17.28 18.91 37.02
CA LEU A 203 17.82 19.17 38.35
C LEU A 203 16.79 20.01 39.11
N VAL A 204 16.20 19.46 40.16
CA VAL A 204 15.52 20.23 41.22
C VAL A 204 15.76 19.48 42.53
N GLU A 205 16.22 20.20 43.55
CA GLU A 205 16.45 19.73 44.91
C GLU A 205 15.14 19.26 45.56
N GLU A 206 15.19 18.09 46.19
CA GLU A 206 14.07 17.45 46.90
C GLU A 206 13.95 18.00 48.32
N THR A 207 12.76 18.51 48.65
CA THR A 207 12.27 18.59 50.04
C THR A 207 11.04 17.70 50.16
N MET A 208 11.05 16.88 51.22
CA MET A 208 10.03 15.87 51.51
C MET A 208 8.73 16.48 52.04
N ALA A 209 7.57 15.94 51.62
CA ALA A 209 6.43 15.65 52.50
C ALA A 209 5.25 14.96 51.76
N ASN A 210 4.81 13.85 52.36
CA ASN A 210 3.43 13.42 52.64
C ASN A 210 2.36 13.22 51.56
N GLU A 211 1.98 11.94 51.47
CA GLU A 211 0.65 11.37 51.77
C GLU A 211 -0.60 11.60 50.87
N LEU A 212 -1.33 10.47 50.75
CA LEU A 212 -2.77 10.25 50.50
C LEU A 212 -3.29 10.18 49.06
N GLY A 213 -4.02 9.09 48.78
CA GLY A 213 -5.09 9.07 47.78
C GLY A 213 -5.10 7.89 46.79
N GLY A 214 -5.24 6.66 47.28
CA GLY A 214 -5.47 5.49 46.42
C GLY A 214 -6.93 5.40 45.95
N THR A 215 -7.18 5.69 44.67
CA THR A 215 -8.44 5.33 43.97
C THR A 215 -8.16 4.22 42.96
N LYS A 216 -8.70 3.03 43.26
CA LYS A 216 -8.76 1.85 42.40
C LYS A 216 -9.75 2.11 41.26
N TYR A 217 -9.27 2.12 40.01
CA TYR A 217 -10.13 1.92 38.84
C TYR A 217 -9.96 0.49 38.32
N VAL A 218 -11.06 -0.24 38.32
CA VAL A 218 -11.22 -1.51 37.62
C VAL A 218 -11.37 -1.20 36.14
N VAL A 219 -10.43 -1.68 35.32
CA VAL A 219 -10.55 -1.70 33.86
C VAL A 219 -10.70 -3.15 33.45
N GLU A 220 -11.95 -3.62 33.40
CA GLU A 220 -12.34 -4.81 32.65
C GLU A 220 -13.08 -4.34 31.40
N GLY A 221 -12.56 -4.72 30.25
CA GLY A 221 -13.08 -4.32 28.94
C GLY A 221 -12.15 -4.74 27.82
N SER A 222 -11.86 -6.03 27.72
CA SER A 222 -11.25 -6.63 26.53
C SER A 222 -12.28 -6.58 25.41
N LEU A 223 -12.15 -5.60 24.52
CA LEU A 223 -12.95 -5.47 23.31
C LEU A 223 -12.13 -6.05 22.15
N GLU A 224 -12.37 -7.32 21.83
CA GLU A 224 -11.96 -7.94 20.58
C GLU A 224 -12.57 -7.16 19.41
N GLY A 225 -11.75 -6.34 18.76
CA GLY A 225 -12.10 -5.64 17.53
C GLY A 225 -12.26 -6.64 16.37
N SER A 226 -13.49 -6.79 15.88
CA SER A 226 -13.82 -7.55 14.68
C SER A 226 -13.15 -6.95 13.43
N SER A 227 -12.55 -7.82 12.61
CA SER A 227 -11.75 -7.57 11.41
C SER A 227 -12.49 -6.92 10.20
N ASP A 228 -13.72 -6.42 10.37
CA ASP A 228 -14.55 -5.84 9.29
C ASP A 228 -14.38 -4.32 9.10
N ASP A 229 -13.39 -3.72 9.77
CA ASP A 229 -13.23 -2.26 9.95
C ASP A 229 -12.17 -1.59 9.05
N MET A 230 -11.67 -2.26 8.00
CA MET A 230 -10.66 -1.66 7.09
C MET A 230 -11.21 -0.61 6.09
N PHE A 231 -12.51 -0.31 6.10
CA PHE A 231 -13.13 0.61 5.12
C PHE A 231 -13.70 1.91 5.71
N ASP A 232 -13.53 2.15 7.02
CA ASP A 232 -14.07 3.31 7.75
C ASP A 232 -13.13 4.54 7.82
N MET A 233 -11.93 4.48 7.23
CA MET A 233 -10.90 5.54 7.39
C MET A 233 -11.05 6.77 6.47
N TYR A 234 -11.89 6.72 5.43
CA TYR A 234 -12.00 7.79 4.44
C TYR A 234 -13.24 8.66 4.65
N ASP A 235 -13.06 9.97 4.85
CA ASP A 235 -13.96 11.09 4.46
C ASP A 235 -14.77 11.83 5.55
N ARG A 236 -14.31 13.06 5.86
CA ARG A 236 -15.04 14.16 6.53
C ARG A 236 -15.91 14.95 5.51
N PRO A 237 -17.00 15.63 5.93
CA PRO A 237 -17.97 16.24 5.00
C PRO A 237 -17.58 17.66 4.59
N ILE A 238 -17.81 18.03 3.32
CA ILE A 238 -17.97 19.44 2.89
C ILE A 238 -19.16 19.54 1.92
N SER A 239 -19.99 20.54 2.17
CA SER A 239 -21.16 20.97 1.38
C SER A 239 -20.72 21.87 0.23
N MET A 240 -21.19 21.65 -1.00
CA MET A 240 -21.36 22.72 -1.99
C MET A 240 -22.40 22.41 -3.09
N LYS A 241 -22.97 23.51 -3.62
CA LYS A 241 -24.01 23.61 -4.67
C LYS A 241 -23.38 23.88 -6.06
N LEU A 242 -23.97 23.23 -7.08
CA LEU A 242 -24.17 23.61 -8.52
C LEU A 242 -22.98 24.01 -9.44
N ALA A 243 -22.60 23.08 -10.34
CA ALA A 243 -22.62 23.02 -11.84
C ALA A 243 -22.38 24.29 -12.74
N PRO A 244 -22.18 24.14 -14.08
CA PRO A 244 -21.35 23.17 -14.84
C PRO A 244 -20.52 23.83 -16.00
N ASP A 245 -19.43 23.19 -16.44
CA ASP A 245 -19.01 23.20 -17.86
C ASP A 245 -18.09 21.99 -18.12
N ALA A 246 -18.48 21.11 -19.04
CA ALA A 246 -17.86 19.80 -19.25
C ALA A 246 -17.76 19.42 -20.73
N SER A 247 -17.34 20.35 -21.59
CA SER A 247 -17.14 20.07 -23.02
C SER A 247 -15.67 20.08 -23.49
N LEU A 248 -14.69 19.91 -22.59
CA LEU A 248 -13.26 20.07 -22.93
C LEU A 248 -12.32 19.02 -22.31
N TYR A 249 -12.76 17.76 -22.20
CA TYR A 249 -11.85 16.65 -21.91
C TYR A 249 -11.67 15.78 -23.16
N PRO A 250 -10.45 15.68 -23.72
CA PRO A 250 -10.15 14.71 -24.76
C PRO A 250 -10.43 13.32 -24.21
N SER A 251 -11.29 12.56 -24.89
CA SER A 251 -11.60 11.19 -24.57
C SER A 251 -10.32 10.36 -24.45
N LEU A 252 -10.11 9.77 -23.27
CA LEU A 252 -9.05 8.81 -22.96
C LEU A 252 -8.88 7.79 -24.09
N ILE A 253 -7.66 7.70 -24.61
CA ILE A 253 -7.21 6.81 -25.68
C ILE A 253 -7.42 5.33 -25.30
N GLY A 254 -7.80 4.55 -26.31
CA GLY A 254 -8.32 3.20 -26.21
C GLY A 254 -7.33 2.16 -25.68
N ALA A 255 -7.83 1.29 -24.82
CA ALA A 255 -7.15 0.11 -24.25
C ALA A 255 -6.57 -0.88 -25.29
N ASP A 256 -6.80 -0.67 -26.59
CA ASP A 256 -6.38 -1.57 -27.67
C ASP A 256 -4.89 -1.45 -28.02
N GLU A 257 -4.23 -0.33 -27.69
CA GLU A 257 -2.78 -0.14 -27.91
C GLU A 257 -1.92 -0.78 -26.82
N LEU A 258 -2.35 -0.71 -25.56
CA LEU A 258 -1.68 -1.35 -24.41
C LEU A 258 -1.64 -2.88 -24.51
N SER A 259 -2.57 -3.50 -25.25
CA SER A 259 -2.64 -4.96 -25.36
C SER A 259 -1.79 -5.56 -26.49
N ARG A 260 -1.36 -4.77 -27.49
CA ARG A 260 -0.68 -5.31 -28.69
C ARG A 260 0.84 -5.34 -28.57
N LYS A 261 1.42 -4.64 -27.58
CA LYS A 261 2.87 -4.57 -27.39
C LYS A 261 3.23 -4.86 -25.94
N GLY A 262 3.78 -6.05 -25.69
CA GLY A 262 4.57 -6.36 -24.49
C GLY A 262 3.80 -6.71 -23.22
N LYS A 263 3.09 -7.84 -23.18
CA LYS A 263 2.68 -8.47 -21.90
C LYS A 263 3.88 -8.90 -21.02
N ASP A 264 5.10 -8.85 -21.56
CA ASP A 264 6.30 -9.42 -20.93
C ASP A 264 7.27 -8.38 -20.32
N HIS A 265 6.94 -7.08 -20.29
CA HIS A 265 7.91 -6.03 -19.92
C HIS A 265 7.51 -5.04 -18.81
N LEU A 266 6.24 -5.00 -18.40
CA LEU A 266 5.85 -4.14 -17.27
C LEU A 266 5.93 -4.93 -15.97
N SER A 267 6.79 -4.48 -15.07
CA SER A 267 6.85 -4.97 -13.70
C SER A 267 5.58 -4.58 -12.94
N ALA A 268 5.33 -5.26 -11.82
CA ALA A 268 4.25 -4.87 -10.91
C ALA A 268 4.43 -3.42 -10.39
N ASN A 269 5.67 -2.94 -10.33
CA ASN A 269 5.97 -1.56 -9.94
C ASN A 269 5.51 -0.56 -11.01
N ASP A 270 5.70 -0.88 -12.30
CA ASP A 270 5.28 0.00 -13.40
C ASP A 270 3.76 0.18 -13.42
N TYR A 271 3.00 -0.89 -13.18
CA TYR A 271 1.54 -0.79 -13.03
C TYR A 271 1.12 0.05 -11.82
N ARG A 272 1.83 -0.06 -10.69
CA ARG A 272 1.60 0.81 -9.53
C ARG A 272 1.90 2.26 -9.88
N MET A 273 2.99 2.54 -10.57
CA MET A 273 3.38 3.88 -10.99
C MET A 273 2.38 4.49 -11.98
N ILE A 274 1.88 3.72 -12.94
CA ILE A 274 0.82 4.18 -13.86
C ILE A 274 -0.48 4.48 -13.08
N GLY A 275 -0.85 3.62 -12.12
CA GLY A 275 -2.01 3.87 -11.25
C GLY A 275 -1.86 5.14 -10.42
N LYS A 276 -0.69 5.32 -9.79
CA LYS A 276 -0.31 6.52 -9.05
C LYS A 276 -0.33 7.77 -9.93
N TYR A 277 0.14 7.68 -11.16
CA TYR A 277 0.13 8.80 -12.10
C TYR A 277 -1.29 9.19 -12.51
N ARG A 278 -2.14 8.23 -12.85
CA ARG A 278 -3.54 8.51 -13.21
C ARG A 278 -4.32 9.13 -12.06
N LEU A 279 -3.98 8.78 -10.82
CA LEU A 279 -4.50 9.46 -9.63
C LEU A 279 -4.01 10.91 -9.55
N MET A 280 -2.76 11.19 -9.94
CA MET A 280 -2.22 12.56 -10.04
C MET A 280 -2.78 13.38 -11.20
N GLU A 281 -3.20 12.74 -12.28
CA GLU A 281 -3.97 13.39 -13.35
C GLU A 281 -5.38 13.79 -12.90
N SER A 282 -5.81 13.39 -11.70
CA SER A 282 -7.03 13.93 -11.13
C SER A 282 -6.97 15.46 -11.08
N VAL A 283 -8.08 16.07 -11.50
CA VAL A 283 -8.25 17.52 -11.53
C VAL A 283 -7.87 18.16 -10.19
N ASP A 284 -8.13 17.45 -9.08
CA ASP A 284 -7.85 17.91 -7.73
C ASP A 284 -6.34 18.04 -7.42
N ILE A 285 -5.51 17.07 -7.81
CA ILE A 285 -4.06 17.12 -7.56
C ILE A 285 -3.41 18.20 -8.44
N ASN A 286 -3.75 18.26 -9.72
CA ASN A 286 -3.25 19.31 -10.60
C ASN A 286 -3.67 20.72 -10.12
N ARG A 287 -4.91 20.86 -9.65
CA ARG A 287 -5.40 22.12 -9.08
C ARG A 287 -4.62 22.50 -7.81
N TYR A 288 -4.38 21.54 -6.93
CA TYR A 288 -3.57 21.76 -5.73
C TYR A 288 -2.14 22.19 -6.06
N VAL A 289 -1.46 21.46 -6.95
CA VAL A 289 -0.07 21.76 -7.38
C VAL A 289 0.01 23.15 -8.00
N GLY A 290 -0.96 23.52 -8.86
CA GLY A 290 -1.05 24.86 -9.45
C GLY A 290 -1.23 25.96 -8.39
N LEU A 291 -2.20 25.79 -7.49
CA LEU A 291 -2.44 26.74 -6.39
C LEU A 291 -1.21 26.89 -5.48
N ARG A 292 -0.50 25.79 -5.20
CA ARG A 292 0.72 25.83 -4.39
C ARG A 292 1.82 26.64 -5.06
N LYS A 293 2.06 26.45 -6.37
CA LYS A 293 3.05 27.23 -7.14
C LYS A 293 2.71 28.71 -7.17
N GLU A 294 1.43 29.05 -7.39
CA GLU A 294 0.97 30.44 -7.39
C GLU A 294 1.11 31.13 -6.03
N LEU A 295 0.92 30.39 -4.93
CA LEU A 295 1.03 30.90 -3.57
C LEU A 295 2.47 30.85 -3.01
N GLN A 296 3.39 30.17 -3.69
CA GLN A 296 4.73 29.88 -3.18
C GLN A 296 5.51 31.16 -2.88
N SER A 297 5.63 32.07 -3.86
CA SER A 297 6.38 33.33 -3.70
C SER A 297 5.85 34.18 -2.54
N TRP A 298 4.52 34.31 -2.44
CA TRP A 298 3.89 35.03 -1.33
C TRP A 298 4.13 34.33 0.01
N SER A 299 4.03 33.00 0.06
CA SER A 299 4.24 32.24 1.29
C SER A 299 5.69 32.30 1.79
N GLU A 300 6.66 32.31 0.88
CA GLU A 300 8.08 32.47 1.17
C GLU A 300 8.40 33.89 1.66
N ASP A 301 7.86 34.91 1.00
CA ASP A 301 7.96 36.30 1.44
C ASP A 301 7.34 36.50 2.82
N PHE A 302 6.17 35.91 3.07
CA PHE A 302 5.51 35.96 4.36
C PHE A 302 6.37 35.27 5.44
N LYS A 303 6.90 34.07 5.14
CA LYS A 303 7.78 33.34 6.05
C LYS A 303 9.07 34.13 6.34
N LYS A 304 9.61 34.84 5.35
CA LYS A 304 10.79 35.71 5.51
C LYS A 304 10.50 36.91 6.41
N ARG A 305 9.32 37.52 6.31
CA ARG A 305 8.92 38.69 7.12
C ARG A 305 8.51 38.33 8.55
N HIS A 306 7.78 37.22 8.72
CA HIS A 306 7.13 36.88 9.98
C HIS A 306 7.72 35.66 10.69
N GLY A 307 8.63 34.92 10.06
CA GLY A 307 9.26 33.72 10.64
C GLY A 307 8.32 32.52 10.84
N ARG A 308 7.11 32.55 10.30
CA ARG A 308 6.09 31.50 10.43
C ARG A 308 5.36 31.25 9.12
N THR A 309 4.68 30.11 9.03
CA THR A 309 3.81 29.80 7.89
C THR A 309 2.56 30.68 7.91
N PRO A 310 2.08 31.13 6.75
CA PRO A 310 0.87 31.93 6.65
C PRO A 310 -0.37 31.16 7.11
N ALA A 311 -1.25 31.83 7.83
CA ALA A 311 -2.58 31.37 8.21
C ALA A 311 -3.65 32.11 7.38
N LEU A 312 -4.89 31.59 7.40
CA LEU A 312 -6.01 32.19 6.67
C LEU A 312 -6.35 33.62 7.14
N SER A 313 -6.02 33.98 8.38
CA SER A 313 -6.17 35.34 8.89
C SER A 313 -5.20 36.32 8.22
N ASP A 314 -4.00 35.86 7.85
CA ASP A 314 -2.94 36.73 7.31
C ASP A 314 -3.25 37.19 5.89
N THR A 315 -3.90 36.33 5.09
CA THR A 315 -4.35 36.70 3.74
C THR A 315 -5.45 37.76 3.73
N LYS A 316 -6.20 37.91 4.83
CA LYS A 316 -7.18 39.00 4.98
C LYS A 316 -6.50 40.34 5.27
N VAL A 317 -5.42 40.35 6.04
CA VAL A 317 -4.69 41.56 6.41
C VAL A 317 -3.98 42.18 5.21
N ASP A 318 -3.48 41.36 4.29
CA ASP A 318 -2.76 41.80 3.09
C ASP A 318 -3.67 42.53 2.05
N GLY A 319 -5.00 42.54 2.26
CA GLY A 319 -5.95 43.32 1.47
C GLY A 319 -6.16 42.86 0.02
N LYS A 320 -5.59 41.72 -0.38
CA LYS A 320 -5.67 41.18 -1.75
C LYS A 320 -6.78 40.13 -1.86
N PRO A 321 -7.97 40.45 -2.39
CA PRO A 321 -9.10 39.52 -2.41
C PRO A 321 -8.84 38.26 -3.25
N MET A 322 -8.06 38.37 -4.34
CA MET A 322 -7.68 37.22 -5.17
C MET A 322 -6.73 36.26 -4.45
N LEU A 323 -5.83 36.78 -3.61
CA LEU A 323 -4.94 35.96 -2.80
C LEU A 323 -5.73 35.18 -1.75
N TYR A 324 -6.67 35.85 -1.07
CA TYR A 324 -7.55 35.21 -0.10
C TYR A 324 -8.34 34.05 -0.74
N LYS A 325 -8.96 34.29 -1.90
CA LYS A 325 -9.72 33.25 -2.62
C LYS A 325 -8.84 32.06 -2.99
N LYS A 326 -7.65 32.30 -3.58
CA LYS A 326 -6.71 31.23 -3.94
C LYS A 326 -6.24 30.44 -2.71
N PHE A 327 -6.01 31.13 -1.59
CA PHE A 327 -5.59 30.48 -0.35
C PHE A 327 -6.70 29.61 0.26
N CYS A 328 -7.96 30.04 0.21
CA CYS A 328 -9.11 29.20 0.57
C CYS A 328 -9.18 27.95 -0.31
N GLU A 329 -9.13 28.12 -1.63
CA GLU A 329 -9.15 27.01 -2.59
C GLU A 329 -7.97 26.04 -2.36
N TYR A 330 -6.80 26.56 -1.98
CA TYR A 330 -5.63 25.77 -1.64
C TYR A 330 -5.86 24.90 -0.41
N LEU A 331 -6.40 25.47 0.68
CA LEU A 331 -6.71 24.72 1.90
C LEU A 331 -7.78 23.66 1.65
N GLU A 332 -8.84 23.99 0.91
CA GLU A 332 -9.89 23.02 0.53
C GLU A 332 -9.35 21.88 -0.33
N SER A 333 -8.44 22.18 -1.26
CA SER A 333 -7.81 21.16 -2.11
C SER A 333 -6.85 20.29 -1.29
N ARG A 334 -6.06 20.91 -0.39
CA ARG A 334 -5.16 20.23 0.52
C ARG A 334 -5.89 19.24 1.42
N ASP A 335 -6.98 19.66 2.07
CA ASP A 335 -7.75 18.79 2.95
C ASP A 335 -8.37 17.61 2.19
N ARG A 336 -8.79 17.83 0.94
CA ARG A 336 -9.33 16.77 0.08
C ARG A 336 -8.29 15.73 -0.33
N ILE A 337 -7.08 16.15 -0.67
CA ILE A 337 -6.05 15.23 -1.18
C ILE A 337 -5.12 14.67 -0.09
N SER A 338 -5.10 15.26 1.12
CA SER A 338 -4.22 14.85 2.22
C SER A 338 -4.26 13.36 2.54
N GLY A 339 -5.45 12.79 2.67
CA GLY A 339 -5.59 11.35 2.92
C GLY A 339 -5.12 10.51 1.73
N LEU A 340 -5.47 10.94 0.52
CA LEU A 340 -5.11 10.24 -0.71
C LEU A 340 -3.59 10.23 -0.94
N VAL A 341 -2.93 11.36 -0.71
CA VAL A 341 -1.50 11.50 -0.99
C VAL A 341 -0.68 10.62 -0.05
N HIS A 342 -0.98 10.68 1.25
CA HIS A 342 -0.25 9.88 2.23
C HIS A 342 -0.43 8.38 1.98
N GLU A 343 -1.65 7.94 1.64
CA GLU A 343 -1.92 6.52 1.44
C GLU A 343 -1.39 5.97 0.11
N VAL A 344 -1.54 6.72 -0.97
CA VAL A 344 -1.15 6.27 -2.31
C VAL A 344 0.36 6.39 -2.50
N TYR A 345 0.97 7.48 -2.04
CA TYR A 345 2.38 7.75 -2.28
C TYR A 345 3.28 7.42 -1.09
N GLY A 346 2.74 7.34 0.12
CA GLY A 346 3.55 7.14 1.34
C GLY A 346 4.40 8.36 1.69
N THR A 347 4.04 9.54 1.18
CA THR A 347 4.81 10.78 1.31
C THR A 347 3.95 11.86 1.93
N ASP A 348 4.61 12.83 2.57
CA ASP A 348 3.90 14.02 3.07
C ASP A 348 3.48 14.91 1.91
N MET A 349 2.33 15.56 2.08
CA MET A 349 1.72 16.45 1.10
C MET A 349 2.54 17.71 0.79
N ASP A 350 3.42 18.09 1.72
CA ASP A 350 4.30 19.25 1.57
C ASP A 350 5.61 18.90 0.82
N ASP A 351 5.89 17.61 0.57
CA ASP A 351 7.02 17.16 -0.23
C ASP A 351 6.70 17.20 -1.73
N MET A 352 6.69 18.43 -2.25
CA MET A 352 6.41 18.73 -3.66
C MET A 352 7.44 18.10 -4.61
N GLU A 353 8.69 17.96 -4.17
CA GLU A 353 9.75 17.39 -5.00
C GLU A 353 9.48 15.91 -5.27
N THR A 354 9.11 15.15 -4.23
CA THR A 354 8.77 13.74 -4.39
C THR A 354 7.50 13.56 -5.24
N LEU A 355 6.47 14.39 -5.02
CA LEU A 355 5.25 14.36 -5.85
C LEU A 355 5.55 14.64 -7.33
N GLU A 356 6.32 15.69 -7.64
CA GLU A 356 6.71 16.01 -9.01
C GLU A 356 7.56 14.91 -9.64
N LYS A 357 8.51 14.32 -8.88
CA LYS A 357 9.32 13.18 -9.33
C LYS A 357 8.43 12.00 -9.74
N MET A 358 7.50 11.59 -8.88
CA MET A 358 6.56 10.50 -9.20
C MET A 358 5.65 10.83 -10.39
N ASN A 359 5.26 12.10 -10.55
CA ASN A 359 4.52 12.55 -11.73
C ASN A 359 5.31 12.29 -13.00
N ASN A 360 6.56 12.74 -13.00
CA ASN A 360 7.43 12.67 -14.17
C ASN A 360 7.76 11.21 -14.50
N GLU A 361 8.04 10.38 -13.51
CA GLU A 361 8.25 8.94 -13.70
C GLU A 361 7.02 8.27 -14.32
N GLY A 362 5.84 8.54 -13.77
CA GLY A 362 4.58 8.01 -14.29
C GLY A 362 4.29 8.45 -15.73
N LYS A 363 4.56 9.73 -16.04
CA LYS A 363 4.43 10.29 -17.39
C LYS A 363 5.37 9.62 -18.37
N VAL A 364 6.64 9.44 -18.00
CA VAL A 364 7.65 8.79 -18.84
C VAL A 364 7.26 7.34 -19.16
N ILE A 365 6.73 6.60 -18.18
CA ILE A 365 6.24 5.24 -18.40
C ILE A 365 5.06 5.25 -19.39
N LEU A 366 4.11 6.17 -19.23
CA LEU A 366 2.97 6.29 -20.14
C LEU A 366 3.36 6.72 -21.55
N ASP A 367 4.23 7.71 -21.69
CA ASP A 367 4.73 8.18 -22.98
C ASP A 367 5.53 7.07 -23.70
N ALA A 368 6.32 6.28 -22.98
CA ALA A 368 7.01 5.11 -23.53
C ALA A 368 6.01 4.04 -24.02
N LEU A 369 4.93 3.82 -23.27
CA LEU A 369 3.85 2.90 -23.69
C LEU A 369 3.10 3.40 -24.92
N LEU A 370 2.89 4.71 -25.04
CA LEU A 370 2.23 5.34 -26.19
C LEU A 370 3.11 5.31 -27.44
N THR A 371 4.39 5.63 -27.30
CA THR A 371 5.34 5.70 -28.42
C THR A 371 5.90 4.33 -28.80
N GLY A 372 5.81 3.35 -27.92
CA GLY A 372 6.50 2.06 -28.04
C GLY A 372 8.02 2.18 -27.90
N SER A 373 8.51 3.29 -27.36
CA SER A 373 9.92 3.46 -27.03
C SER A 373 10.31 2.55 -25.85
N PRO A 374 11.54 2.00 -25.84
CA PRO A 374 12.04 1.25 -24.70
C PRO A 374 12.04 2.13 -23.44
N LEU A 375 11.60 1.56 -22.32
CA LEU A 375 11.62 2.25 -21.03
C LEU A 375 13.05 2.66 -20.68
N PRO A 376 13.26 3.86 -20.12
CA PRO A 376 14.57 4.23 -19.62
C PRO A 376 15.01 3.21 -18.55
N PRO A 377 16.31 2.84 -18.52
CA PRO A 377 16.82 1.95 -17.49
C PRO A 377 16.49 2.54 -16.12
N GLN A 378 15.79 1.77 -15.29
CA GLN A 378 15.52 2.16 -13.91
C GLN A 378 16.86 2.37 -13.21
N PRO A 379 17.02 3.45 -12.42
CA PRO A 379 18.21 3.60 -11.59
C PRO A 379 18.32 2.34 -10.72
N SER A 380 19.40 1.59 -10.88
CA SER A 380 19.65 0.41 -10.06
C SER A 380 19.78 0.88 -8.62
N ASP A 381 19.01 0.27 -7.70
CA ASP A 381 19.07 0.52 -6.24
C ASP A 381 20.49 0.33 -5.65
N GLU A 382 21.46 -0.13 -6.45
CA GLU A 382 22.86 -0.28 -6.11
C GLU A 382 23.62 1.07 -5.99
N ASP A 383 23.14 2.16 -6.60
CA ASP A 383 23.87 3.44 -6.63
C ASP A 383 23.63 4.36 -5.41
N ASP A 384 22.52 4.20 -4.68
CA ASP A 384 22.22 5.04 -3.50
C ASP A 384 23.05 4.67 -2.25
N ASN A 385 23.68 3.50 -2.25
CA ASN A 385 24.61 3.07 -1.20
C ASN A 385 26.05 3.57 -1.41
N ALA A 386 26.30 4.30 -2.50
CA ALA A 386 27.55 4.98 -2.79
C ALA A 386 27.55 6.48 -2.38
N SER A 387 26.57 6.92 -1.59
CA SER A 387 26.65 8.19 -0.87
C SER A 387 27.70 8.09 0.23
N GLY A 388 28.96 8.29 -0.18
CA GLY A 388 30.11 8.38 0.71
C GLY A 388 29.81 9.32 1.86
N GLN A 389 29.94 8.81 3.08
CA GLN A 389 30.05 9.67 4.26
C GLN A 389 31.08 10.77 3.93
N PRO A 390 30.76 12.06 4.13
CA PRO A 390 31.74 13.12 3.96
C PRO A 390 32.91 12.78 4.87
N SER A 391 34.07 12.51 4.26
CA SER A 391 35.31 12.33 5.00
C SER A 391 35.46 13.52 5.92
N LYS A 392 35.60 13.25 7.23
CA LYS A 392 35.92 14.26 8.23
C LYS A 392 37.29 14.85 7.85
N GLN A 393 37.29 15.89 7.02
CA GLN A 393 38.44 16.74 6.85
C GLN A 393 38.72 17.35 8.23
N LYS A 394 39.86 16.94 8.80
CA LYS A 394 40.39 17.49 10.04
C LYS A 394 40.43 19.01 9.91
N ALA A 395 39.74 19.70 10.82
CA ALA A 395 39.81 21.14 10.95
C ALA A 395 41.28 21.59 11.03
N PRO A 396 41.72 22.57 10.23
CA PRO A 396 43.04 23.15 10.39
C PRO A 396 43.13 23.86 11.73
N THR A 397 44.17 23.48 12.47
CA THR A 397 44.56 24.00 13.77
C THR A 397 44.66 25.54 13.73
N LYS A 398 44.03 26.20 14.71
CA LYS A 398 44.04 27.66 14.90
C LYS A 398 45.47 28.20 14.86
N ARG A 399 45.84 28.92 13.79
CA ARG A 399 47.02 29.79 13.76
C ARG A 399 46.73 31.03 14.62
N LYS A 400 47.55 31.22 15.66
CA LYS A 400 47.60 32.46 16.47
C LYS A 400 47.77 33.65 15.52
N VAL A 401 46.78 34.55 15.50
CA VAL A 401 46.92 35.87 14.90
C VAL A 401 47.69 36.74 15.89
N GLN A 402 48.94 37.03 15.54
CA GLN A 402 49.78 38.01 16.20
C GLN A 402 49.14 39.39 15.96
N ARG A 403 48.69 40.06 17.02
CA ARG A 403 48.24 41.46 16.97
C ARG A 403 49.47 42.35 16.71
N TYR A 404 49.57 42.91 15.51
CA TYR A 404 50.39 44.10 15.29
C TYR A 404 49.65 45.32 15.85
N LYS A 405 50.28 45.98 16.80
CA LYS A 405 49.95 47.32 17.28
C LYS A 405 50.84 48.29 16.49
N ASP A 406 50.31 48.86 15.43
CA ASP A 406 50.77 50.11 14.85
C ASP A 406 49.52 51.00 14.85
N GLY A 407 49.44 52.12 15.56
CA GLY A 407 50.41 53.20 15.59
C GLY A 407 49.88 54.32 14.69
N ILE A 408 48.74 54.91 15.05
CA ILE A 408 48.22 56.13 14.39
C ILE A 408 48.30 57.26 15.42
N MET A 409 49.42 57.96 15.37
CA MET A 409 49.55 59.39 15.68
C MET A 409 48.65 60.10 14.64
N GLY A 410 47.66 60.91 15.02
CA GLY A 410 47.85 62.24 15.56
C GLY A 410 48.03 63.23 14.40
N GLU A 411 47.01 64.04 14.10
CA GLU A 411 47.19 65.46 13.76
C GLU A 411 45.84 66.18 13.72
N GLU A 412 45.79 67.25 14.53
CA GLU A 412 44.81 68.34 14.54
C GLU A 412 44.94 69.17 13.26
N VAL A 413 43.84 69.76 12.77
CA VAL A 413 43.50 71.21 12.76
C VAL A 413 42.04 71.36 12.36
#